data_AF-A0A329S4S7-F1
#
_entry.id   AF-A0A329S4S7-F1
#
_cell.length_a   1.000
_cell.length_b   1.000
_cell.length_c   1.000
_cell.angle_alpha   90.00
_cell.angle_beta   90.00
_cell.angle_gamma   90.00
#
_symmetry.space_group_name_H-M   'P 1'
#
loop_
_entity.id
_entity.type
_entity.pdbx_description
1 polymer ?
#
loop_
_entity_poly.entity_id
_entity_poly.type
_entity_poly.pdbx_seq_one_letter_code
_entity_poly.pdbx_strand_id
1 'polypeptide(L)'
;MFAYELEGLKRLNIQAIKWGSSYRVKVRGRTGKMVYISNLSHPANQKLVAKQYNVAIETLNKHMSADYKADSKYRFYNGKQMESHLYEGIQPAEFYDKLENVLSSQKSAFMVNIALGYDLVSLADGE
;
A
#
# COMPACT_ATOMS: atom_id res chain seq x y z
N MET A 1 7.20 -10.85 13.97
CA MET A 1 6.40 -10.05 13.04
C MET A 1 5.00 -10.00 13.59
N PHE A 2 4.49 -8.81 13.86
CA PHE A 2 3.15 -8.61 14.40
C PHE A 2 2.08 -8.76 13.31
N ALA A 3 0.83 -9.00 13.71
CA ALA A 3 -0.28 -9.17 12.77
C ALA A 3 -0.50 -7.91 11.89
N TYR A 4 -0.37 -6.71 12.48
CA TYR A 4 -0.50 -5.45 11.76
C TYR A 4 0.64 -5.22 10.74
N GLU A 5 1.87 -5.66 11.04
CA GLU A 5 2.99 -5.59 10.10
C GLU A 5 2.71 -6.46 8.87
N LEU A 6 2.18 -7.67 9.08
CA LEU A 6 1.82 -8.58 8.00
C LEU A 6 0.69 -8.01 7.12
N GLU A 7 -0.31 -7.37 7.72
CA GLU A 7 -1.34 -6.64 6.97
C GLU A 7 -0.77 -5.47 6.19
N GLY A 8 0.15 -4.70 6.79
CA GLY A 8 0.86 -3.61 6.13
C GLY A 8 1.59 -4.08 4.87
N LEU A 9 2.29 -5.22 4.94
CA LEU A 9 2.93 -5.82 3.78
C LEU A 9 1.93 -6.24 2.71
N LYS A 10 0.79 -6.84 3.09
CA LYS A 10 -0.27 -7.22 2.14
C LYS A 10 -0.85 -6.00 1.42
N ARG A 11 -1.06 -4.88 2.13
CA ARG A 11 -1.52 -3.60 1.54
C ARG A 11 -0.55 -3.04 0.51
N LEU A 12 0.74 -3.32 0.65
CA LEU A 12 1.80 -2.91 -0.27
C LEU A 12 2.11 -3.96 -1.34
N ASN A 13 1.28 -5.02 -1.45
CA ASN A 13 1.52 -6.16 -2.33
C ASN A 13 2.90 -6.83 -2.13
N ILE A 14 3.44 -6.76 -0.91
CA ILE A 14 4.71 -7.38 -0.54
C ILE A 14 4.44 -8.80 -0.05
N GLN A 15 5.01 -9.78 -0.75
CA GLN A 15 4.82 -11.19 -0.41
C GLN A 15 5.65 -11.60 0.81
N ALA A 16 4.95 -11.92 1.90
CA ALA A 16 5.52 -12.55 3.08
C ALA A 16 5.27 -14.06 3.06
N ILE A 17 6.30 -14.84 3.36
CA ILE A 17 6.26 -16.31 3.39
C ILE A 17 6.13 -16.77 4.84
N LYS A 18 5.17 -17.65 5.11
CA LYS A 18 5.01 -18.29 6.42
C LYS A 18 6.22 -19.19 6.70
N TRP A 19 6.84 -19.00 7.86
CA TRP A 19 8.02 -19.73 8.30
C TRP A 19 7.84 -20.14 9.78
N GLY A 20 7.32 -21.34 9.99
CA GLY A 20 6.90 -21.81 11.31
C GLY A 20 5.77 -20.95 11.87
N SER A 21 5.96 -20.41 13.08
CA SER A 21 5.05 -19.47 13.75
C SER A 21 5.23 -18.01 13.30
N SER A 22 6.16 -17.72 12.38
CA SER A 22 6.51 -16.37 11.94
C SER A 22 6.33 -16.18 10.44
N TYR A 23 6.58 -14.96 9.95
CA TYR A 23 6.63 -14.64 8.52
C TYR A 23 7.99 -14.05 8.18
N ARG A 24 8.43 -14.27 6.94
CA ARG A 24 9.67 -13.71 6.40
C ARG A 24 9.45 -13.10 5.03
N VAL A 25 10.17 -12.01 4.75
CA VAL A 25 10.19 -11.37 3.43
C VAL A 25 11.49 -11.71 2.73
N LYS A 26 11.40 -12.07 1.45
CA LYS A 26 12.58 -12.33 0.61
C LYS A 26 13.11 -11.00 0.10
N VAL A 27 14.37 -10.70 0.38
CA VAL A 27 15.05 -9.46 -0.07
C VAL A 27 16.46 -9.77 -0.55
N ARG A 28 17.03 -8.87 -1.35
CA ARG A 28 18.46 -8.91 -1.67
C ARG A 28 19.25 -8.30 -0.50
N GLY A 29 20.11 -9.09 0.13
CA GLY A 29 20.95 -8.67 1.24
C GLY A 29 22.11 -7.77 0.80
N ARG A 30 22.88 -7.26 1.78
CA ARG A 30 24.02 -6.35 1.54
C ARG A 30 25.10 -6.96 0.63
N THR A 31 25.27 -8.28 0.70
CA THR A 31 26.24 -9.04 -0.12
C THR A 31 25.71 -9.41 -1.51
N GLY A 32 24.52 -8.93 -1.90
CA GLY A 32 23.89 -9.23 -3.18
C GLY A 32 23.14 -10.58 -3.23
N LYS A 33 23.28 -11.44 -2.22
CA LYS A 33 22.56 -12.72 -2.11
C LYS A 33 21.10 -12.51 -1.66
N MET A 34 20.20 -13.37 -2.13
CA MET A 34 18.81 -13.38 -1.64
C MET A 34 18.77 -13.96 -0.22
N VAL A 35 18.12 -13.25 0.69
CA VAL A 35 17.98 -13.63 2.10
C VAL A 35 16.53 -13.46 2.56
N TYR A 36 16.15 -14.19 3.60
CA TYR A 36 14.84 -14.10 4.24
C TYR A 36 14.95 -13.35 5.56
N ILE A 37 14.24 -12.23 5.69
CA ILE A 37 14.26 -11.38 6.89
C ILE A 37 12.93 -11.49 7.65
N SER A 38 13.00 -11.61 8.97
CA SER A 38 11.84 -11.79 9.86
C SER A 38 11.50 -10.55 10.71
N ASN A 39 12.50 -9.75 11.08
CA ASN A 39 12.34 -8.57 11.95
C ASN A 39 12.27 -7.28 11.11
N LEU A 40 11.08 -6.94 10.65
CA LEU A 40 10.83 -5.75 9.82
C LEU A 40 10.68 -4.46 10.62
N SER A 41 10.62 -4.53 11.94
CA SER A 41 10.67 -3.33 12.79
C SER A 41 12.07 -2.72 12.80
N HIS A 42 13.11 -3.46 12.39
CA HIS A 42 14.47 -2.97 12.36
C HIS A 42 14.73 -2.08 11.11
N PRO A 43 15.21 -0.82 11.27
CA PRO A 43 15.35 0.13 10.15
C PRO A 43 16.22 -0.36 8.99
N ALA A 44 17.26 -1.15 9.28
CA ALA A 44 18.10 -1.73 8.25
C ALA A 44 17.33 -2.72 7.34
N ASN A 45 16.41 -3.48 7.93
CA ASN A 45 15.58 -4.43 7.19
C ASN A 45 14.49 -3.73 6.40
N GLN A 46 13.89 -2.65 6.94
CA GLN A 46 12.95 -1.80 6.21
C GLN A 46 13.57 -1.22 4.94
N LYS A 47 14.81 -0.70 5.03
CA LYS A 47 15.54 -0.20 3.85
C LYS A 47 15.73 -1.27 2.78
N LEU A 48 16.02 -2.52 3.17
CA LEU A 48 16.18 -3.62 2.22
C LEU A 48 14.84 -3.99 1.55
N VAL A 49 13.74 -4.01 2.30
CA VAL A 49 12.40 -4.24 1.75
C VAL A 49 11.99 -3.11 0.82
N ALA A 50 12.06 -1.87 1.28
CA ALA A 50 11.75 -0.67 0.50
C ALA A 50 12.48 -0.68 -0.85
N LYS A 51 13.79 -0.94 -0.82
CA LYS A 51 14.62 -1.06 -2.04
C LYS A 51 14.22 -2.24 -2.92
N GLN A 52 13.96 -3.42 -2.35
CA GLN A 52 13.61 -4.63 -3.12
C GLN A 52 12.27 -4.47 -3.86
N TYR A 53 11.29 -3.87 -3.20
CA TYR A 53 9.93 -3.74 -3.72
C TYR A 53 9.67 -2.40 -4.41
N ASN A 54 10.65 -1.49 -4.43
CA ASN A 54 10.53 -0.15 -4.99
C ASN A 54 9.41 0.67 -4.32
N VAL A 55 9.37 0.62 -3.00
CA VAL A 55 8.41 1.38 -2.19
C VAL A 55 9.18 2.41 -1.38
N ALA A 56 8.68 3.64 -1.29
CA ALA A 56 9.27 4.66 -0.43
C ALA A 56 9.28 4.20 1.03
N ILE A 57 10.37 4.45 1.75
CA ILE A 57 10.51 3.95 3.13
C ILE A 57 9.46 4.54 4.07
N GLU A 58 9.03 5.78 3.82
CA GLU A 58 7.96 6.44 4.56
C GLU A 58 6.62 5.75 4.35
N THR A 59 6.28 5.39 3.11
CA THR A 59 5.10 4.59 2.78
C THR A 59 5.15 3.23 3.46
N LEU A 60 6.29 2.53 3.39
CA LEU A 60 6.47 1.25 4.09
C LEU A 60 6.20 1.39 5.60
N ASN A 61 6.82 2.38 6.24
CA ASN A 61 6.67 2.62 7.67
C ASN A 61 5.24 3.01 8.06
N LYS A 62 4.58 3.84 7.26
CA LYS A 62 3.19 4.23 7.47
C LYS A 62 2.28 2.99 7.49
N HIS A 63 2.35 2.16 6.45
CA HIS A 63 1.49 0.98 6.31
C HIS A 63 1.79 -0.13 7.32
N MET A 64 3.03 -0.17 7.86
CA MET A 64 3.45 -1.11 8.90
C MET A 64 3.25 -0.61 10.33
N SER A 65 2.80 0.63 10.53
CA SER A 65 2.60 1.19 11.86
C SER A 65 1.45 0.48 12.60
N ALA A 66 1.61 0.28 13.91
CA ALA A 66 0.54 -0.23 14.77
C ALA A 66 -0.66 0.74 14.80
N ASP A 67 -0.38 2.04 14.68
CA ASP A 67 -1.39 3.10 14.65
C ASP A 67 -1.91 3.38 13.23
N TYR A 68 -1.64 2.50 12.26
CA TYR A 68 -2.16 2.65 10.91
C TYR A 68 -3.69 2.61 10.96
N LYS A 69 -4.29 3.79 10.80
CA LYS A 69 -5.70 3.92 10.46
C LYS A 69 -5.78 3.81 8.95
N ALA A 70 -6.37 2.72 8.47
CA ALA A 70 -6.87 2.71 7.10
C ALA A 70 -7.74 3.96 6.97
N ASP A 71 -7.45 4.80 5.98
CA ASP A 71 -8.30 5.93 5.67
C ASP A 71 -9.71 5.38 5.52
N SER A 72 -10.66 5.83 6.34
CA SER A 72 -12.03 5.28 6.35
C SER A 72 -12.70 5.43 4.97
N LYS A 73 -12.18 6.36 4.18
CA LYS A 73 -12.55 6.69 2.83
C LYS A 73 -11.88 5.83 1.76
N TYR A 74 -10.88 5.01 2.12
CA TYR A 74 -10.12 4.21 1.16
C TYR A 74 -10.38 2.71 1.35
N ARG A 75 -10.79 2.04 0.27
CA ARG A 75 -10.93 0.58 0.23
C ARG A 75 -10.11 0.00 -0.91
N PHE A 76 -9.42 -1.09 -0.60
CA PHE A 76 -8.55 -1.79 -1.52
C PHE A 76 -9.04 -3.22 -1.75
N TYR A 77 -9.16 -3.61 -3.02
CA TYR A 77 -9.52 -4.97 -3.41
C TYR A 77 -8.49 -5.52 -4.40
N ASN A 78 -7.93 -6.69 -4.08
CA ASN A 78 -7.00 -7.40 -4.97
C ASN A 78 -7.67 -8.66 -5.50
N GLY A 79 -8.15 -8.60 -6.73
CA GLY A 79 -8.71 -9.74 -7.46
C GLY A 79 -7.63 -10.48 -8.26
N LYS A 80 -7.97 -11.70 -8.72
CA LYS A 80 -7.04 -12.54 -9.51
C LYS A 80 -6.60 -11.89 -10.84
N GLN A 81 -7.41 -10.97 -11.38
CA GLN A 81 -7.19 -10.34 -12.68
C GLN A 81 -7.17 -8.81 -12.62
N MET A 82 -7.68 -8.20 -11.55
CA MET A 82 -7.72 -6.75 -11.41
C MET A 82 -7.52 -6.32 -9.97
N GLU A 83 -6.86 -5.19 -9.83
CA GLU A 83 -6.72 -4.43 -8.60
C GLU A 83 -7.73 -3.29 -8.63
N SER A 84 -8.43 -3.04 -7.52
CA SER A 84 -9.40 -1.95 -7.40
C SER A 84 -9.08 -1.07 -6.19
N HIS A 85 -8.99 0.23 -6.46
CA HIS A 85 -8.77 1.29 -5.47
C HIS A 85 -10.03 2.15 -5.42
N LEU A 86 -10.75 2.13 -4.30
CA LEU A 86 -11.95 2.93 -4.09
C LEU A 86 -11.65 4.03 -3.08
N TYR A 87 -11.91 5.27 -3.47
CA TYR A 87 -11.82 6.45 -2.60
C TYR A 87 -13.19 7.12 -2.51
N GLU A 88 -13.72 7.30 -1.31
CA GLU A 88 -15.03 7.89 -1.02
C GLU A 88 -14.88 9.26 -0.35
N GLY A 89 -15.63 10.29 -0.76
CA GLY A 89 -15.60 11.60 -0.09
C GLY A 89 -14.23 12.29 -0.11
N ILE A 90 -13.47 12.11 -1.19
CA ILE A 90 -12.24 12.86 -1.48
C ILE A 90 -12.57 14.28 -1.95
N GLN A 91 -11.69 15.23 -1.65
CA GLN A 91 -11.82 16.57 -2.24
C GLN A 91 -11.49 16.52 -3.74
N PRO A 92 -12.13 17.34 -4.59
CA PRO A 92 -11.83 17.36 -6.03
C PRO A 92 -10.35 17.59 -6.34
N ALA A 93 -9.67 18.41 -5.54
CA ALA A 93 -8.24 18.70 -5.68
C ALA A 93 -7.34 17.47 -5.40
N GLU A 94 -7.81 16.52 -4.59
CA GLU A 94 -7.01 15.34 -4.20
C GLU A 94 -7.04 14.23 -5.26
N PHE A 95 -7.96 14.28 -6.23
CA PHE A 95 -8.16 13.19 -7.19
C PHE A 95 -6.88 12.81 -7.94
N TYR A 96 -6.16 13.80 -8.48
CA TYR A 96 -4.95 13.58 -9.26
C TYR A 96 -3.82 12.99 -8.41
N ASP A 97 -3.65 13.48 -7.17
CA ASP A 97 -2.67 12.94 -6.23
C ASP A 97 -2.95 11.46 -5.92
N LYS A 98 -4.23 11.09 -5.69
CA LYS A 98 -4.59 9.69 -5.44
C LYS A 98 -4.33 8.83 -6.68
N LEU A 99 -4.68 9.32 -7.87
CA LEU A 99 -4.42 8.61 -9.12
C LEU A 99 -2.92 8.39 -9.30
N GLU A 100 -2.10 9.43 -9.16
CA GLU A 100 -0.64 9.32 -9.27
C GLU A 100 -0.04 8.31 -8.28
N ASN A 101 -0.53 8.30 -7.03
CA ASN A 101 -0.08 7.33 -6.04
C ASN A 101 -0.34 5.87 -6.47
N VAL A 102 -1.47 5.61 -7.14
CA VAL A 102 -1.77 4.26 -7.68
C VAL A 102 -0.86 3.94 -8.87
N LEU A 103 -0.71 4.88 -9.81
CA LEU A 103 0.01 4.66 -11.08
C LEU A 103 1.53 4.60 -10.89
N SER A 104 2.09 5.36 -9.96
CA SER A 104 3.54 5.49 -9.73
C SER A 104 4.24 4.18 -9.35
N SER A 105 3.48 3.21 -8.84
CA SER A 105 3.99 1.90 -8.46
C SER A 105 4.13 0.90 -9.62
N GLN A 106 3.56 1.22 -10.78
CA GLN A 106 3.42 0.28 -11.90
C GLN A 106 4.67 0.23 -12.76
N LYS A 107 5.13 -0.99 -13.09
CA LYS A 107 6.41 -1.25 -13.78
C LYS A 107 6.26 -1.75 -15.22
N SER A 108 5.03 -1.94 -15.68
CA SER A 108 4.70 -2.44 -17.02
C SER A 108 3.55 -1.63 -17.59
N ALA A 109 3.19 -1.85 -18.85
CA ALA A 109 1.93 -1.32 -19.39
C ALA A 109 0.74 -2.00 -18.71
N PHE A 110 -0.31 -1.23 -18.44
CA PHE A 110 -1.54 -1.70 -17.80
C PHE A 110 -2.72 -0.86 -18.27
N MET A 111 -3.91 -1.44 -18.19
CA MET A 111 -5.16 -0.76 -18.50
C MET A 111 -5.80 -0.25 -17.21
N VAL A 112 -6.21 1.01 -17.18
CA VAL A 112 -6.84 1.63 -16.02
C VAL A 112 -8.29 1.97 -16.36
N ASN A 113 -9.21 1.51 -15.54
CA ASN A 113 -10.61 1.93 -15.57
C ASN A 113 -10.87 2.87 -14.41
N ILE A 114 -11.34 4.07 -14.69
CA ILE A 114 -11.65 5.09 -13.68
C ILE A 114 -13.16 5.31 -13.65
N ALA A 115 -13.77 5.16 -12.48
CA ALA A 115 -15.17 5.48 -12.23
C ALA A 115 -15.25 6.62 -11.21
N LEU A 116 -15.96 7.69 -11.56
CA LEU A 116 -16.15 8.86 -10.70
C LEU A 116 -17.61 8.94 -10.28
N GLY A 117 -17.85 8.90 -8.96
CA GLY A 117 -19.15 9.18 -8.36
C GLY A 117 -19.12 10.55 -7.69
N TYR A 118 -20.21 11.30 -7.82
CA TYR A 118 -20.35 12.62 -7.21
C TYR A 118 -21.66 12.69 -6.43
N ASP A 119 -21.59 13.21 -5.21
CA ASP A 119 -22.78 13.62 -4.47
C ASP A 119 -23.05 15.09 -4.78
N LEU A 120 -24.21 15.37 -5.38
CA LEU A 120 -24.69 16.73 -5.59
C LEU A 120 -25.14 17.31 -4.26
N VAL A 121 -24.35 18.22 -3.69
CA VAL A 121 -24.75 18.99 -2.51
C VAL A 121 -25.41 20.28 -3.01
N SER A 122 -26.73 20.40 -2.84
CA SER A 122 -27.43 21.68 -3.05
C SER A 122 -26.95 22.68 -2.00
N LEU A 123 -26.40 23.81 -2.44
CA LEU A 123 -26.11 24.95 -1.56
C LEU A 123 -27.32 25.89 -1.40
N ALA A 124 -28.48 25.51 -1.94
CA ALA A 124 -29.74 26.22 -1.72
C ALA A 124 -30.55 25.45 -0.69
N ASP A 125 -30.57 25.98 0.53
CA ASP A 125 -31.78 26.27 1.32
C ASP A 125 -31.35 27.19 2.48
N GLY A 126 -31.08 28.45 2.11
CA GLY A 126 -31.04 29.59 3.01
C GLY A 126 -32.17 30.52 2.62
N GLU A 127 -33.38 30.22 3.07
CA GLU A 127 -34.44 31.21 3.32
C GLU A 127 -34.45 31.57 4.80
#